data_AF-A0AAV4PVL1-F1
#
_entry.id   AF-A0AAV4PVL1-F1
#
_cell.length_a   1.000
_cell.length_b   1.000
_cell.length_c   1.000
_cell.angle_alpha   90.00
_cell.angle_beta   90.00
_cell.angle_gamma   90.00
#
_symmetry.space_group_name_H-M   'P 1'
#
loop_
_entity.id
_entity.type
_entity.pdbx_description
1 polymer ?
#
loop_
_entity_poly.entity_id
_entity_poly.type
_entity_poly.pdbx_seq_one_letter_code
_entity_poly.pdbx_strand_id
1 'polypeptide(L)' 'MSYKDIRSFTEMMRALGYPRLISLENFRFPNFTLVAEILLWLVKRYDPNVELPDDIDTEQDRVIFIKSVVQFMVRFS' A
#
# COMPACT_ATOMS: atom_id res chain seq x y z
N MET A 1 -13.10 -7.53 0.81
CA MET A 1 -12.93 -7.40 -0.66
C MET A 1 -13.47 -8.65 -1.31
N SER A 2 -14.13 -8.55 -2.47
CA SER A 2 -14.55 -9.74 -3.21
C SER A 2 -13.34 -10.42 -3.88
N TYR A 3 -13.48 -11.68 -4.27
CA TYR A 3 -12.47 -12.38 -5.08
C TYR A 3 -12.11 -11.61 -6.36
N LYS A 4 -13.13 -11.00 -7.01
CA LYS A 4 -12.95 -10.19 -8.21
C LYS A 4 -12.08 -8.97 -7.94
N ASP A 5 -12.29 -8.28 -6.81
CA ASP A 5 -11.51 -7.09 -6.44
C ASP A 5 -10.04 -7.44 -6.19
N ILE A 6 -9.78 -8.53 -5.45
CA ILE A 6 -8.41 -8.97 -5.15
C ILE A 6 -7.70 -9.39 -6.43
N ARG A 7 -8.37 -10.14 -7.32
CA ARG A 7 -7.78 -10.52 -8.61
C ARG A 7 -7.42 -9.29 -9.45
N SER A 8 -8.35 -8.34 -9.59
CA SER A 8 -8.10 -7.10 -10.32
C SER A 8 -6.93 -6.31 -9.72
N PHE A 9 -6.88 -6.22 -8.39
CA PHE A 9 -5.78 -5.57 -7.68
C PHE A 9 -4.43 -6.22 -7.96
N THR A 10 -4.32 -7.55 -7.83
CA THR A 10 -3.08 -8.29 -8.13
C THR A 10 -2.62 -8.05 -9.57
N GLU A 11 -3.54 -8.06 -10.54
CA GLU A 11 -3.20 -7.80 -11.94
C GLU A 11 -2.71 -6.36 -12.16
N MET A 12 -3.34 -5.37 -11.52
CA MET A 12 -2.90 -3.97 -11.60
C MET A 12 -1.50 -3.79 -11.00
N MET A 13 -1.22 -4.37 -9.83
CA MET A 13 0.10 -4.26 -9.20
C MET A 13 1.19 -4.91 -10.07
N ARG A 14 0.88 -6.03 -10.72
CA ARG A 14 1.76 -6.67 -11.70
C ARG A 14 2.03 -5.76 -12.90
N ALA A 15 0.98 -5.16 -13.47
CA ALA A 15 1.10 -4.23 -14.60
C ALA A 15 1.93 -2.98 -14.26
N LEU A 16 1.85 -2.50 -13.01
CA LEU A 16 2.66 -1.40 -12.51
C LEU A 16 4.13 -1.80 -12.24
N GLY A 17 4.46 -3.10 -12.24
CA GLY A 17 5.81 -3.60 -11.96
C GLY A 17 6.13 -3.65 -10.47
N TYR A 18 5.14 -3.90 -9.62
CA TYR A 18 5.39 -4.18 -8.20
C TYR A 18 6.32 -5.39 -8.06
N PRO A 19 7.45 -5.29 -7.33
CA PRO A 19 8.51 -6.29 -7.38
C PRO A 19 8.14 -7.61 -6.67
N ARG A 20 7.17 -7.58 -5.75
CA ARG A 20 6.75 -8.76 -4.97
C ARG A 20 5.50 -9.39 -5.57
N LEU A 21 5.45 -10.72 -5.61
CA LEU A 21 4.24 -11.45 -5.99
C LEU A 21 3.17 -11.31 -4.89
N ILE A 22 1.97 -10.86 -5.29
CA ILE A 22 0.82 -10.74 -4.39
C ILE A 22 -0.13 -11.91 -4.66
N SER A 23 -0.21 -12.84 -3.72
CA SER A 23 -1.16 -13.95 -3.79
C SER A 23 -2.53 -13.53 -3.27
N LEU A 24 -3.60 -14.18 -3.77
CA LEU A 24 -4.95 -13.99 -3.25
C LEU A 24 -5.05 -14.39 -1.76
N GLU A 25 -4.27 -15.39 -1.33
CA GLU A 25 -4.21 -15.83 0.07
C GLU A 25 -3.71 -14.73 1.01
N ASN A 26 -2.91 -13.77 0.52
CA ASN A 26 -2.44 -12.65 1.34
C ASN A 26 -3.58 -11.76 1.85
N PHE A 27 -4.77 -11.84 1.25
CA PHE A 27 -5.96 -11.07 1.62
C PHE A 27 -7.10 -11.94 2.13
N ARG A 28 -6.85 -13.23 2.42
CA ARG A 28 -7.82 -14.10 3.09
C ARG A 28 -8.16 -13.58 4.49
N PHE A 29 -7.20 -12.93 5.14
CA PHE A 29 -7.35 -12.16 6.36
C PHE A 29 -6.86 -10.72 6.12
N PRO A 30 -7.27 -9.75 6.93
CA PRO A 30 -6.70 -8.41 6.89
C PRO A 30 -5.18 -8.47 7.02
N ASN A 31 -4.47 -7.87 6.05
CA ASN A 31 -3.02 -7.87 6.00
C ASN A 31 -2.52 -6.43 5.83
N PHE A 32 -2.52 -5.70 6.94
CA PHE A 32 -2.14 -4.29 6.92
C PHE A 32 -0.68 -4.09 6.51
N THR A 33 0.22 -4.97 6.94
CA THR A 33 1.65 -4.91 6.59
C THR A 33 1.86 -4.92 5.08
N LEU A 34 1.17 -5.79 4.35
CA LEU A 34 1.24 -5.80 2.89
C LEU A 34 0.65 -4.53 2.26
N VAL A 35 -0.47 -4.04 2.79
CA VAL A 35 -1.08 -2.79 2.29
C VAL A 35 -0.14 -1.60 2.52
N ALA A 36 0.49 -1.52 3.69
CA ALA A 36 1.46 -0.47 4.00
C ALA A 36 2.69 -0.52 3.08
N GLU A 37 3.25 -1.72 2.85
CA GLU A 37 4.35 -1.93 1.90
C GLU A 37 3.98 -1.46 0.48
N ILE A 38 2.78 -1.81 0.02
CA ILE A 38 2.27 -1.41 -1.30
C ILE A 38 2.10 0.10 -1.39
N LEU A 39 1.51 0.74 -0.36
CA LEU A 39 1.30 2.18 -0.33
C LEU A 39 2.63 2.93 -0.31
N LEU A 40 3.59 2.50 0.50
CA LEU A 40 4.94 3.07 0.53
C LEU A 40 5.63 2.95 -0.84
N TRP A 41 5.51 1.79 -1.48
CA TRP A 41 6.05 1.58 -2.83
C TRP A 41 5.41 2.51 -3.87
N LEU A 42 4.08 2.68 -3.81
CA LEU A 42 3.37 3.60 -4.71
C LEU A 42 3.81 5.05 -4.50
N VAL A 43 3.91 5.52 -3.26
CA VAL A 43 4.37 6.87 -2.92
C VAL A 43 5.79 7.10 -3.42
N LYS A 44 6.72 6.16 -3.17
CA LYS A 44 8.11 6.24 -3.65
C LYS A 44 8.26 6.23 -5.17
N ARG A 45 7.25 5.74 -5.89
CA ARG A 45 7.22 5.81 -7.36
C ARG A 45 6.98 7.23 -7.88
N TYR A 46 6.27 8.06 -7.12
CA TYR A 46 6.06 9.48 -7.44
C TYR A 46 7.22 10.35 -6.98
N ASP A 47 7.72 10.11 -5.76
CA ASP A 47 8.89 10.79 -5.21
C ASP A 47 9.79 9.79 -4.47
N PRO A 48 10.95 9.41 -5.04
CA PRO A 48 11.86 8.45 -4.41
C PRO A 48 12.42 8.91 -3.05
N ASN A 49 12.43 10.21 -2.78
CA ASN A 49 13.00 10.80 -1.58
C ASN A 49 11.96 11.08 -0.49
N VAL A 50 10.70 10.69 -0.71
CA VAL A 50 9.64 10.87 0.27
C VAL A 50 9.96 10.14 1.58
N GLU A 51 9.86 10.88 2.68
CA GLU A 51 9.95 10.35 4.03
C GLU A 51 8.54 10.24 4.61
N LEU A 52 8.10 9.02 4.86
CA LEU A 52 6.86 8.71 5.56
C LEU A 52 7.21 8.01 6.88
N PRO A 53 6.39 8.16 7.93
CA PRO A 53 6.47 7.30 9.10
C PRO A 53 6.43 5.82 8.65
N ASP A 54 7.32 4.98 9.14
CA ASP A 54 7.42 3.57 8.79
C ASP A 54 6.89 2.62 9.89
N ASP A 55 6.66 3.14 11.09
CA ASP A 55 6.00 2.41 12.18
C ASP A 55 4.52 2.11 11.87
N ILE A 56 4.13 0.85 12.07
CA ILE A 56 2.77 0.32 11.85
C ILE A 56 2.34 -0.68 12.93
N ASP A 57 3.05 -0.69 14.06
CA ASP A 57 2.89 -1.69 15.12
C ASP A 57 1.60 -1.49 15.92
N THR A 58 1.25 -0.24 16.23
CA THR A 58 0.00 0.10 16.92
C THR A 58 -1.08 0.62 15.96
N GLU A 59 -2.33 0.62 16.41
CA GLU A 59 -3.43 1.20 15.63
C GLU A 59 -3.19 2.69 15.35
N GLN A 60 -2.67 3.42 16.33
CA GLN A 60 -2.33 4.83 16.23
C GLN A 60 -1.26 5.06 15.15
N ASP A 61 -0.22 4.24 15.10
CA ASP A 61 0.84 4.34 14.09
C ASP A 61 0.28 4.09 12.69
N ARG A 62 -0.61 3.09 12.54
CA ARG A 62 -1.30 2.82 11.28
C ARG A 62 -2.16 4.00 10.81
N VAL A 63 -2.85 4.68 11.73
CA VAL A 63 -3.63 5.89 11.40
C VAL A 63 -2.70 7.02 10.94
N ILE A 64 -1.57 7.22 11.62
CA ILE A 64 -0.57 8.23 11.25
C ILE A 64 0.02 7.92 9.87
N PHE A 65 0.38 6.67 9.62
CA PHE A 65 0.88 6.19 8.32
C PHE A 65 -0.10 6.51 7.19
N ILE A 66 -1.37 6.09 7.32
CA ILE A 66 -2.38 6.32 6.27
C ILE A 66 -2.61 7.81 6.05
N LYS A 67 -2.69 8.62 7.11
CA LYS A 67 -2.80 10.09 6.97
C LYS A 67 -1.64 10.67 6.19
N SER A 68 -0.41 10.20 6.45
CA SER A 68 0.80 10.69 5.77
C SER A 68 0.79 10.33 4.28
N VAL A 69 0.43 9.09 3.94
CA VAL A 69 0.26 8.65 2.55
C VAL A 69 -0.79 9.49 1.81
N VAL A 70 -1.96 9.71 2.43
CA VAL A 70 -3.04 10.50 1.83
C VAL A 70 -2.61 11.96 1.64
N GLN A 71 -1.99 12.55 2.66
CA GLN A 71 -1.49 13.94 2.58
C GLN A 71 -0.44 14.10 1.48
N PHE A 72 0.42 13.10 1.28
CA PHE A 72 1.33 13.07 0.14
C PHE A 72 0.54 13.03 -1.17
N MET A 73 -0.34 12.05 -1.37
CA MET A 73 -1.06 11.84 -2.64
C MET A 73 -1.93 13.03 -3.05
N VAL A 74 -2.55 13.74 -2.11
CA VAL A 74 -3.33 14.96 -2.38
C VAL A 74 -2.47 16.11 -2.89
N ARG A 75 -1.18 16.18 -2.53
CA ARG A 75 -0.26 17.20 -3.08
C ARG A 75 0.10 16.94 -4.55
N PHE A 76 -0.06 15.70 -5.01
CA PHE A 76 0.22 15.29 -6.39
C PHE A 76 -1.06 15.15 -7.25
N SER A 77 -2.25 15.47 -6.71
CA SER A 77 -3.54 15.40 -7.43
C SER A 77 -3.89 16.67 -8.16
#